data_AF-A0A5K1D6Q2-F1
#
_entry.id   AF-A0A5K1D6Q2-F1
#
_cell.length_a   1.000
_cell.length_b   1.000
_cell.length_c   1.000
_cell.angle_alpha   90.00
_cell.angle_beta   90.00
_cell.angle_gamma   90.00
#
_symmetry.space_group_name_H-M   'P 1'
#
loop_
_entity.id
_entity.type
_entity.pdbx_description
1 polymer ?
#
loop_
_entity_poly.entity_id
_entity_poly.type
_entity_poly.pdbx_seq_one_letter_code
_entity_poly.pdbx_strand_id
1 'polypeptide(L)' 'NPMKHKGGYIQLVPNHSFTYEEIVEITRDFEILIGEGGSGTVYYGHLNKGKEVAVKVLNNSQERLSKEFVAE' A
#
# COMPACT_ATOMS: atom_id res chain seq x y z
N ASN A 1 -22.26 13.27 -11.42
CA ASN A 1 -22.38 12.10 -10.54
C ASN A 1 -21.52 10.96 -11.13
N PRO A 2 -20.25 10.82 -10.72
CA PRO A 2 -19.49 9.61 -10.98
C PRO A 2 -19.00 8.98 -9.67
N MET A 3 -19.10 7.65 -9.64
CA MET A 3 -18.90 6.80 -8.49
C MET A 3 -17.42 6.73 -8.08
N LYS A 4 -17.24 6.80 -6.77
CA LYS A 4 -15.98 6.56 -6.06
C LYS A 4 -15.58 5.09 -6.22
N HIS A 5 -14.46 4.82 -6.88
CA HIS A 5 -13.66 3.64 -6.57
C HIS A 5 -12.30 4.12 -6.06
N LYS A 6 -12.18 4.04 -4.72
CA LYS A 6 -10.97 4.26 -3.94
C LYS A 6 -9.96 3.13 -4.24
N GLY A 7 -9.10 3.33 -5.24
CA GLY A 7 -7.83 2.61 -5.35
C GLY A 7 -6.74 3.46 -4.69
N GLY A 8 -6.17 2.98 -3.59
CA GLY A 8 -5.08 3.68 -2.90
C GLY A 8 -3.83 3.72 -3.77
N TYR A 9 -3.31 4.91 -4.03
CA TYR A 9 -2.02 5.07 -4.71
C TYR A 9 -0.90 4.59 -3.78
N ILE A 10 -0.22 3.51 -4.17
CA ILE A 10 1.03 3.08 -3.54
C ILE A 10 2.15 3.90 -4.18
N GLN A 11 2.60 4.95 -3.49
CA GLN A 11 3.64 5.82 -4.00
C GLN A 11 5.02 5.17 -3.80
N LEU A 12 5.48 4.42 -4.81
CA LEU A 12 6.78 3.74 -4.81
C LEU A 12 7.96 4.64 -5.22
N VAL A 13 7.70 5.82 -5.79
CA VAL A 13 8.66 6.91 -6.10
C VAL A 13 7.83 8.13 -6.57
N PRO A 14 8.33 9.37 -6.49
CA PRO A 14 7.64 10.51 -7.11
C PRO A 14 7.51 10.25 -8.62
N ASN A 15 6.27 10.32 -9.16
CA ASN A 15 5.93 10.26 -10.59
C ASN A 15 5.94 8.89 -11.32
N HIS A 16 5.83 7.76 -10.62
CA HIS A 16 5.52 6.48 -11.28
C HIS A 16 4.33 5.80 -10.60
N SER A 17 3.24 5.63 -11.34
CA SER A 17 2.06 4.87 -10.92
C SER A 17 2.20 3.42 -11.35
N PHE A 18 1.95 2.50 -10.43
CA PHE A 18 1.86 1.07 -10.71
C PHE A 18 0.40 0.63 -10.67
N THR A 19 0.00 -0.32 -11.52
CA THR A 19 -1.28 -1.01 -11.39
C THR A 19 -1.26 -1.98 -10.22
N TYR A 20 -2.44 -2.45 -9.81
CA TYR A 20 -2.51 -3.45 -8.74
C TYR A 20 -1.84 -4.76 -9.15
N GLU A 21 -2.02 -5.17 -10.40
CA GLU A 21 -1.40 -6.37 -10.98
C GLU A 21 0.13 -6.26 -10.94
N GLU A 22 0.68 -5.11 -11.31
CA GLU A 22 2.13 -4.87 -11.20
C GLU A 22 2.62 -4.97 -9.75
N ILE A 23 1.85 -4.46 -8.78
CA ILE A 23 2.19 -4.58 -7.36
C ILE A 23 2.19 -6.05 -6.90
N VAL A 24 1.20 -6.83 -7.33
CA VAL A 24 1.13 -8.26 -7.04
C VAL A 24 2.35 -8.97 -7.63
N GLU A 25 2.73 -8.67 -8.87
CA GLU A 25 3.93 -9.25 -9.50
C GLU A 25 5.22 -8.84 -8.78
N ILE A 26 5.38 -7.55 -8.46
CA ILE A 26 6.56 -7.01 -7.76
C ILE A 26 6.74 -7.69 -6.41
N THR A 27 5.65 -7.90 -5.66
CA THR A 27 5.66 -8.45 -4.30
C THR A 27 5.53 -9.98 -4.26
N ARG A 28 5.45 -10.64 -5.42
CA ARG A 28 5.16 -12.07 -5.54
C ARG A 28 3.92 -12.48 -4.73
N ASP A 29 2.83 -11.78 -4.95
CA ASP A 29 1.58 -11.93 -4.19
C ASP A 29 1.76 -11.67 -2.68
N PHE A 30 2.45 -10.57 -2.35
CA PHE A 30 2.69 -10.12 -0.98
C PHE A 30 3.40 -11.17 -0.08
N GLU A 31 4.28 -11.99 -0.67
CA GLU A 31 4.91 -13.17 -0.03
C GLU A 31 5.75 -12.81 1.20
N ILE A 32 6.57 -11.74 1.10
CA ILE A 32 7.58 -11.42 2.11
C ILE A 32 7.18 -10.13 2.84
N LEU A 33 6.62 -10.28 4.04
CA LEU A 33 6.41 -9.18 4.97
C LEU A 33 7.73 -8.73 5.59
N ILE A 34 8.05 -7.44 5.52
CA ILE A 34 9.26 -6.85 6.10
C ILE A 34 8.99 -5.79 7.18
N GLY A 35 7.74 -5.40 7.37
CA GLY A 35 7.35 -4.53 8.48
C GLY A 35 5.86 -4.27 8.57
N GLU A 36 5.36 -4.05 9.78
CA GLU A 36 3.96 -3.72 10.05
C GLU A 36 3.89 -2.65 11.14
N GLY A 37 2.98 -1.69 11.01
CA GLY A 37 2.74 -0.71 12.05
C GLY A 37 1.53 0.18 11.78
N GLY A 38 1.32 1.18 12.63
CA GLY A 38 0.13 2.05 12.58
C GLY A 38 -0.08 2.84 11.28
N SER A 39 0.93 2.86 10.40
CA SER A 39 0.92 3.54 9.10
C SER A 39 0.75 2.59 7.91
N GLY A 40 0.62 1.28 8.12
CA GLY A 40 0.43 0.27 7.08
C GLY A 40 1.39 -0.91 7.18
N THR A 41 1.30 -1.78 6.18
CA THR A 41 2.06 -3.02 6.05
C THR A 41 3.07 -2.88 4.92
N VAL A 42 4.29 -3.36 5.09
CA VAL A 42 5.40 -3.21 4.14
C VAL A 42 5.86 -4.59 3.69
N TYR A 43 5.87 -4.81 2.38
CA TYR A 43 6.30 -6.04 1.74
C TYR A 43 7.59 -5.81 0.94
N TYR A 44 8.42 -6.83 0.85
CA TYR A 44 9.55 -6.83 -0.06
C TYR A 44 9.09 -7.11 -1.49
N GLY A 45 9.75 -6.51 -2.47
CA GLY A 45 9.49 -6.79 -3.86
C GLY A 45 10.68 -6.54 -4.78
N HIS A 46 10.56 -7.00 -6.01
CA HIS A 46 11.53 -6.80 -7.07
C HIS A 46 10.89 -6.10 -8.26
N LEU A 47 11.48 -4.98 -8.67
CA LEU A 47 11.18 -4.36 -9.95
C LEU A 47 11.95 -5.06 -11.07
N ASN A 48 11.40 -4.95 -12.29
CA ASN A 48 12.10 -5.31 -13.52
C ASN A 48 13.50 -4.67 -13.53
N LYS A 49 14.51 -5.48 -13.89
CA LYS A 49 15.96 -5.20 -13.80
C LYS A 49 16.63 -5.52 -12.45
N GLY A 50 15.97 -6.28 -11.58
CA GLY A 50 16.59 -6.81 -10.34
C GLY A 50 16.72 -5.77 -9.22
N LYS A 51 16.02 -4.63 -9.33
CA LYS A 51 16.02 -3.61 -8.28
C LYS A 51 15.07 -4.03 -7.16
N GLU A 52 15.61 -4.13 -5.95
CA GLU A 52 14.84 -4.41 -4.74
C GLU A 52 14.07 -3.17 -4.28
N VAL A 53 12.85 -3.38 -3.80
CA VAL A 53 11.96 -2.31 -3.31
C VAL A 53 11.18 -2.75 -2.07
N ALA A 54 10.72 -1.76 -1.32
CA ALA A 54 9.76 -1.94 -0.24
C ALA A 54 8.39 -1.38 -0.69
N VAL A 55 7.37 -2.24 -0.68
CA VAL A 55 6.00 -1.92 -1.07
C VAL A 55 5.16 -1.70 0.18
N LYS A 56 4.80 -0.44 0.45
CA LYS A 56 3.97 -0.08 1.60
C LYS A 56 2.49 -0.02 1.22
N VAL A 57 1.72 -0.97 1.74
CA VAL A 57 0.27 -0.99 1.67
C VAL A 57 -0.30 -0.19 2.84
N LEU A 58 -0.97 0.92 2.55
CA LEU A 58 -1.64 1.72 3.56
C LEU A 58 -2.93 1.00 3.99
N ASN A 59 -3.03 0.63 5.26
CA ASN A 59 -4.28 0.15 5.82
C ASN A 59 -5.29 1.30 5.74
N ASN A 60 -6.41 1.11 5.02
CA ASN A 60 -7.45 2.13 4.91
C ASN A 60 -7.98 2.47 6.31
N SER A 61 -7.48 3.55 6.89
CA SER A 61 -7.86 4.05 8.21
C SER A 61 -9.26 4.70 8.24
N GLN A 62 -10.14 4.36 7.30
CA GLN A 62 -11.56 4.73 7.40
C GLN A 62 -12.20 4.18 8.67
N GLU A 63 -11.65 3.10 9.25
CA GLU A 63 -12.16 2.51 10.48
C GLU A 63 -11.53 3.11 11.75
N ARG A 64 -10.35 3.76 11.67
CA ARG A 64 -9.67 4.29 12.86
C ARG A 64 -10.04 5.75 13.18
N LEU A 65 -10.48 6.53 12.18
CA LEU A 65 -10.90 7.92 12.41
C LEU A 65 -12.38 8.06 12.84
N SER A 66 -13.16 6.98 12.89
CA SER A 66 -14.59 7.03 13.26
C SER A 66 -14.91 6.46 14.65
N LYS A 67 -13.93 5.86 15.36
CA LYS A 67 -14.13 5.31 16.71
C LYS A 67 -13.25 5.90 17.82
N GLU A 68 -12.14 6.57 17.49
CA GLU A 68 -11.17 7.04 18.52
C GLU A 68 -11.24 8.55 18.83
N PHE A 69 -12.29 9.25 18.38
CA PHE A 69 -12.54 10.65 18.74
C PHE A 69 -13.81 10.81 19.59
N VAL A 70 -13.87 10.08 20.70
CA VAL A 70 -14.60 10.53 21.89
C VAL A 70 -13.54 10.71 22.97
N ALA A 71 -12.88 11.88 22.96
CA ALA A 71 -12.27 12.40 24.16
C ALA A 71 -13.40 13.05 24.95
N GLU A 72 -13.70 12.51 26.13
CA GLU A 72 -14.51 13.17 27.16
C GLU A 72 -13.76 14.40 27.71
#